data_AF-A0A1V5ZRP4-F1
#
_entry.id   AF-A0A1V5ZRP4-F1
#
_cell.length_a   1.000
_cell.length_b   1.000
_cell.length_c   1.000
_cell.angle_alpha   90.00
_cell.angle_beta   90.00
_cell.angle_gamma   90.00
#
_symmetry.space_group_name_H-M   'P 1'
#
loop_
_entity.id
_entity.type
_entity.pdbx_description
1 polymer ?
#
loop_
_entity_poly.entity_id
_entity_poly.type
_entity_poly.pdbx_seq_one_letter_code
_entity_poly.pdbx_strand_id
1 'polypeptide(L)' 'MSIDINLLKQLRETTFAPLKDCKDALIEANGDLQQAQEILKEK' A
#
# COMPACT_ATOMS: atom_id res chain seq x y z
N MET A 1 -14.51 -4.96 1.56
CA MET A 1 -13.42 -4.15 0.98
C MET A 1 -12.49 -5.07 0.22
N SER A 2 -12.59 -5.07 -1.11
CA SER A 2 -11.66 -5.79 -1.97
C SER A 2 -10.50 -4.84 -2.24
N ILE A 3 -9.38 -5.00 -1.52
CA ILE A 3 -8.14 -4.30 -1.89
C ILE A 3 -7.73 -4.87 -3.24
N ASP A 4 -7.55 -3.98 -4.21
CA ASP A 4 -7.08 -4.34 -5.53
C ASP A 4 -5.69 -4.99 -5.43
N ILE A 5 -5.60 -6.27 -5.80
CA ILE A 5 -4.33 -7.00 -5.82
C ILE A 5 -3.33 -6.29 -6.74
N ASN A 6 -3.80 -5.59 -7.77
CA ASN A 6 -2.96 -4.75 -8.62
C ASN A 6 -2.34 -3.58 -7.85
N LEU A 7 -3.12 -2.87 -7.02
CA LEU A 7 -2.56 -1.81 -6.17
C LEU A 7 -1.55 -2.38 -5.18
N LEU A 8 -1.86 -3.51 -4.55
CA LEU A 8 -0.98 -4.15 -3.59
C LEU A 8 0.37 -4.57 -4.23
N LYS A 9 0.33 -5.08 -5.47
CA LYS A 9 1.53 -5.41 -6.25
C LYS A 9 2.34 -4.16 -6.62
N GLN A 10 1.70 -3.14 -7.19
CA GLN A 10 2.37 -1.88 -7.55
C GLN A 10 3.02 -1.21 -6.34
N LEU A 11 2.30 -1.17 -5.21
CA LEU A 11 2.81 -0.60 -3.97
C LEU A 11 4.03 -1.37 -3.47
N ARG A 12 3.97 -2.70 -3.47
CA ARG A 12 5.09 -3.58 -3.10
C ARG A 12 6.28 -3.44 -4.04
N GLU A 13 6.07 -3.34 -5.35
CA GLU A 13 7.16 -3.19 -6.32
C GLU A 13 7.87 -1.83 -6.20
N THR A 14 7.15 -0.81 -5.74
CA THR A 14 7.72 0.54 -5.56
C THR A 14 8.40 0.71 -4.20
N THR A 15 7.75 0.24 -3.13
CA THR A 15 8.21 0.44 -1.74
C THR A 15 9.04 -0.72 -1.20
N PHE A 16 8.98 -1.89 -1.85
CA PHE A 16 9.55 -3.17 -1.37
C PHE A 16 9.07 -3.58 0.04
N ALA A 17 8.01 -2.95 0.55
CA ALA A 17 7.43 -3.24 1.84
C ALA A 17 6.74 -4.61 1.85
N PRO A 18 6.61 -5.26 3.03
CA PRO A 18 5.88 -6.51 3.15
C PRO A 18 4.40 -6.34 2.74
N LEU A 19 3.81 -7.39 2.16
CA LEU A 19 2.41 -7.38 1.69
C LEU A 19 1.41 -6.97 2.77
N LYS A 20 1.73 -7.23 4.04
CA LYS A 20 0.90 -6.86 5.17
C LYS A 20 0.89 -5.34 5.38
N ASP A 21 2.06 -4.70 5.44
CA ASP A 21 2.15 -3.23 5.53
C ASP A 21 1.61 -2.56 4.27
N CYS A 22 1.84 -3.11 3.07
CA CYS A 22 1.20 -2.60 1.85
C CYS A 22 -0.32 -2.63 1.93
N LYS A 23 -0.88 -3.69 2.53
CA LYS A 23 -2.32 -3.84 2.68
C LYS A 23 -2.87 -2.87 3.73
N ASP A 24 -2.22 -2.75 4.88
CA ASP A 24 -2.59 -1.80 5.94
C ASP A 24 -2.50 -0.36 5.42
N ALA A 25 -1.41 0.01 4.75
CA ALA A 25 -1.24 1.33 4.15
C ALA A 25 -2.30 1.64 3.09
N LEU A 26 -2.67 0.66 2.25
CA LEU A 26 -3.78 0.84 1.30
C LEU A 26 -5.15 0.93 1.99
N ILE A 27 -5.36 0.24 3.10
CA ILE A 27 -6.61 0.35 3.86
C ILE A 27 -6.71 1.73 4.50
N GLU A 28 -5.63 2.20 5.11
CA GLU A 28 -5.55 3.51 5.78
C GLU A 28 -5.62 4.66 4.77
N ALA A 29 -4.98 4.49 3.61
CA ALA A 29 -5.10 5.37 2.44
C ALA A 29 -6.41 5.22 1.65
N ASN A 30 -7.34 4.35 2.05
CA ASN A 30 -8.58 4.08 1.31
C ASN A 30 -8.39 3.70 -0.18
N GLY A 31 -7.27 3.05 -0.51
CA GLY A 31 -6.91 2.67 -1.88
C GLY A 31 -6.12 3.74 -2.63
N ASP A 32 -5.66 4.80 -1.97
CA ASP A 32 -4.76 5.77 -2.58
C ASP A 32 -3.30 5.29 -2.58
N LEU A 33 -2.73 5.10 -3.77
CA LEU A 33 -1.35 4.61 -3.92
C LEU A 33 -0.30 5.61 -3.45
N GLN A 34 -0.57 6.91 -3.55
CA GLN A 34 0.39 7.93 -3.14
C GLN A 34 0.39 8.04 -1.63
N GLN A 35 -0.79 8.12 -1.04
CA GLN A 35 -0.93 8.19 0.41
C GLN A 35 -0.42 6.89 1.08
N ALA A 36 -0.69 5.72 0.49
CA ALA A 36 -0.15 4.46 0.99
C ALA A 36 1.39 4.40 0.89
N GLN A 37 2.00 5.01 -0.13
CA GLN A 37 3.45 5.13 -0.22
C GLN A 37 4.02 6.04 0.88
N GLU A 38 3.37 7.17 1.16
CA GLU A 38 3.81 8.06 2.24
C GLU A 38 3.69 7.39 3.61
N ILE A 39 2.57 6.69 3.88
CA ILE A 39 2.36 5.90 5.11
C ILE A 39 3.47 4.86 5.29
N LEU A 40 3.87 4.18 4.21
CA LEU A 40 4.96 3.20 4.24
C LEU A 40 6.35 3.82 4.39
N LYS A 41 6.50 5.09 4.02
CA LYS A 41 7.79 5.81 4.04
C LYS A 41 8.03 6.55 5.35
N GLU A 42 6.96 6.92 6.06
CA GLU A 42 7.01 7.46 7.43
C GLU A 42 7.07 6.35 8.51
N LYS A 43 6.68 5.12 8.18
CA LYS A 43 6.80 3.93 9.05
C LYS A 43 8.22 3.39 9.11
#